data_AF-A0A975LCW0-F1
#
_entry.id   AF-A0A975LCW0-F1
#
_cell.length_a   1.000
_cell.length_b   1.000
_cell.length_c   1.000
_cell.angle_alpha   90.00
_cell.angle_beta   90.00
_cell.angle_gamma   90.00
#
_symmetry.space_group_name_H-M   'P 1'
#
loop_
_entity.id
_entity.type
_entity.pdbx_description
1 polymer ?
#
loop_
_entity_poly.entity_id
_entity_poly.type
_entity_poly.pdbx_seq_one_letter_code
_entity_poly.pdbx_strand_id
1 'polypeptide(L)'
;MTNPYRNTHELTNAYESLKSTAQALQAHYIALSRQALGDPERQRTYKTDLEKVRDSVSRVNPDNKQEIDTLSASLRNELNRLRHLE
;
A
#
# COMPACT_ATOMS: atom_id res chain seq x y z
N MET A 1 7.64 32.11 6.18
CA MET A 1 6.56 31.51 7.00
C MET A 1 5.77 30.56 6.11
N THR A 2 5.84 29.26 6.35
CA THR A 2 5.04 28.26 5.63
C THR A 2 3.60 28.33 6.12
N ASN A 3 2.65 28.45 5.19
CA ASN A 3 1.23 28.53 5.51
C ASN A 3 0.76 27.17 6.09
N PRO A 4 0.31 27.08 7.35
CA PRO A 4 -0.05 25.81 8.00
C PRO A 4 -1.12 25.05 7.22
N TYR A 5 -2.06 25.77 6.59
CA TYR A 5 -3.11 25.19 5.75
C TYR A 5 -2.57 24.41 4.54
N ARG A 6 -1.45 24.87 3.96
CA ARG A 6 -0.81 24.20 2.82
C ARG A 6 -0.15 22.89 3.24
N ASN A 7 0.50 22.88 4.41
CA ASN A 7 1.14 21.68 4.96
C ASN A 7 0.08 20.62 5.31
N THR A 8 -1.03 21.03 5.93
CA THR A 8 -2.16 20.12 6.21
C THR A 8 -2.75 19.52 4.92
N HIS A 9 -2.96 20.33 3.88
CA HIS A 9 -3.44 19.81 2.58
C HIS A 9 -2.46 18.83 1.93
N GLU A 10 -1.17 19.12 1.96
CA GLU A 10 -0.14 18.25 1.39
C GLU A 10 -0.05 16.90 2.14
N LEU A 11 -0.18 16.90 3.48
CA LEU A 11 -0.25 15.70 4.31
C LEU A 11 -1.52 14.88 4.01
N THR A 12 -2.69 15.52 3.99
CA THR A 12 -3.95 14.84 3.67
C THR A 12 -3.90 14.18 2.29
N ASN A 13 -3.39 14.90 1.28
CA ASN A 13 -3.27 14.35 -0.07
C ASN A 13 -2.28 13.17 -0.14
N ALA A 14 -1.16 13.26 0.57
CA ALA A 14 -0.19 12.16 0.63
C ALA A 14 -0.81 10.91 1.28
N TYR A 15 -1.55 11.09 2.38
CA TYR A 15 -2.20 9.99 3.08
C TYR A 15 -3.33 9.34 2.27
N GLU A 16 -4.16 10.14 1.58
CA GLU A 16 -5.19 9.61 0.68
C GLU A 16 -4.58 8.84 -0.50
N SER A 17 -3.49 9.34 -1.07
CA SER A 17 -2.73 8.64 -2.10
C SER A 17 -2.15 7.31 -1.61
N LEU A 18 -1.61 7.28 -0.39
CA LEU A 18 -1.14 6.06 0.26
C LEU A 18 -2.28 5.05 0.42
N LYS A 19 -3.43 5.48 0.94
CA LYS A 19 -4.60 4.64 1.15
C LYS A 19 -5.12 4.05 -0.16
N SER A 20 -5.23 4.86 -1.21
CA SER A 20 -5.65 4.40 -2.54
C SER A 20 -4.68 3.35 -3.11
N THR A 21 -3.37 3.59 -2.99
CA THR A 21 -2.34 2.64 -3.45
C THR A 21 -2.44 1.32 -2.67
N ALA A 22 -2.59 1.38 -1.35
CA ALA A 22 -2.73 0.21 -0.50
C ALA A 22 -4.00 -0.59 -0.85
N GLN A 23 -5.13 0.08 -1.09
CA GLN A 23 -6.37 -0.59 -1.51
C GLN A 23 -6.21 -1.32 -2.84
N ALA A 24 -5.54 -0.72 -3.82
CA ALA A 24 -5.24 -1.37 -5.10
C ALA A 24 -4.38 -2.63 -4.89
N LEU A 25 -3.35 -2.53 -4.05
CA LEU A 25 -2.46 -3.65 -3.76
C LEU A 25 -3.18 -4.79 -3.02
N GLN A 26 -4.04 -4.46 -2.06
CA GLN A 26 -4.88 -5.44 -1.38
C GLN A 26 -5.81 -6.18 -2.35
N ALA A 27 -6.41 -5.47 -3.31
CA ALA A 27 -7.25 -6.07 -4.33
C ALA A 27 -6.46 -7.04 -5.22
N HIS A 28 -5.25 -6.68 -5.64
CA HIS A 28 -4.38 -7.58 -6.42
C HIS A 28 -3.98 -8.82 -5.62
N TYR A 29 -3.55 -8.72 -4.37
CA TYR A 29 -3.22 -9.91 -3.57
C TYR A 29 -4.42 -10.84 -3.35
N ILE A 30 -5.62 -10.28 -3.19
CA ILE A 30 -6.85 -11.08 -3.12
C ILE A 30 -7.10 -11.80 -4.46
N ALA A 31 -6.90 -11.12 -5.59
CA ALA A 31 -7.05 -11.73 -6.91
C ALA A 31 -6.01 -12.84 -7.15
N LEU A 32 -4.74 -12.59 -6.85
CA LEU A 32 -3.66 -13.58 -6.96
C LEU A 32 -3.89 -14.79 -6.05
N SER A 33 -4.36 -14.56 -4.81
CA SER A 33 -4.74 -15.65 -3.91
C SER A 33 -5.90 -16.49 -4.46
N ARG A 34 -6.82 -15.90 -5.23
CA ARG A 34 -7.90 -16.64 -5.92
C ARG A 34 -7.41 -17.35 -7.17
N GLN A 35 -6.44 -16.80 -7.90
CA GLN A 35 -5.86 -17.45 -9.07
C GLN A 35 -4.97 -18.63 -8.68
N ALA A 36 -4.32 -18.58 -7.52
CA ALA A 36 -3.55 -19.68 -6.95
C ALA A 36 -4.42 -20.80 -6.33
N LEU A 37 -5.67 -20.98 -6.76
CA LEU A 37 -6.51 -22.11 -6.37
C LEU A 37 -5.86 -23.42 -6.85
N GLY A 38 -5.30 -24.18 -5.90
CA GLY A 38 -4.53 -25.40 -6.17
C GLY A 38 -3.08 -25.37 -5.69
N ASP A 39 -2.57 -24.20 -5.27
CA ASP A 39 -1.24 -24.03 -4.68
C ASP A 39 -1.36 -23.36 -3.29
N PRO A 40 -1.43 -24.15 -2.20
CA PRO A 40 -1.60 -23.64 -0.84
C PRO A 40 -0.45 -22.74 -0.37
N GLU A 41 0.78 -22.99 -0.82
CA GLU A 41 1.95 -22.20 -0.45
C GLU A 41 1.85 -20.80 -1.06
N ARG A 42 1.52 -20.70 -2.36
CA ARG A 42 1.30 -19.39 -3.01
C ARG A 42 0.15 -18.62 -2.37
N GLN A 43 -0.95 -19.29 -2.03
CA GLN A 43 -2.06 -18.63 -1.32
C GLN A 43 -1.62 -18.07 0.03
N ARG A 44 -0.83 -18.83 0.78
CA ARG A 44 -0.30 -18.38 2.08
C ARG A 44 0.60 -17.17 1.89
N THR A 45 1.49 -17.18 0.90
CA THR A 45 2.35 -16.03 0.57
C THR A 45 1.52 -14.78 0.28
N TYR A 46 0.53 -14.85 -0.63
CA TYR A 46 -0.29 -13.69 -0.96
C TYR A 46 -1.11 -13.17 0.22
N LYS A 47 -1.61 -14.06 1.10
CA LYS A 47 -2.30 -13.64 2.33
C LYS A 47 -1.35 -12.95 3.32
N THR A 48 -0.15 -13.49 3.50
CA THR A 48 0.87 -12.87 4.36
C THR A 48 1.30 -11.51 3.83
N ASP A 49 1.47 -11.37 2.51
CA ASP A 49 1.83 -10.08 1.92
C ASP A 49 0.67 -9.07 2.00
N LEU A 50 -0.58 -9.52 1.85
CA LEU A 50 -1.77 -8.72 2.13
C LEU A 50 -1.78 -8.19 3.58
N GLU A 51 -1.44 -9.02 4.56
CA GLU A 51 -1.35 -8.63 5.98
C GLU A 51 -0.24 -7.59 6.19
N LYS A 52 0.95 -7.77 5.60
CA LYS A 52 2.04 -6.79 5.68
C LYS A 52 1.63 -5.41 5.15
N VAL A 53 0.86 -5.35 4.07
CA VAL A 53 0.36 -4.08 3.52
C VAL A 53 -0.56 -3.39 4.52
N ARG A 54 -1.49 -4.14 5.14
CA ARG A 54 -2.40 -3.61 6.16
C ARG A 54 -1.66 -3.10 7.38
N ASP A 55 -0.71 -3.89 7.88
CA ASP A 55 0.11 -3.54 9.04
C ASP A 55 0.96 -2.29 8.77
N SER A 56 1.56 -2.20 7.59
CA SER A 56 2.40 -1.05 7.22
C SER A 56 1.60 0.24 7.15
N VAL A 57 0.39 0.21 6.59
CA VAL A 57 -0.52 1.36 6.56
C VAL A 57 -1.05 1.71 7.96
N SER A 58 -1.28 0.73 8.83
CA SER A 58 -1.75 0.98 10.19
C SER A 58 -0.67 1.58 11.10
N ARG A 59 0.61 1.34 10.80
CA ARG A 59 1.74 1.79 11.63
C ARG A 59 2.35 3.11 11.17
N VAL A 60 2.06 3.57 9.95
CA VAL A 60 2.63 4.83 9.46
C VAL A 60 2.11 6.00 10.29
N ASN A 61 3.01 6.92 10.65
CA ASN A 61 2.58 8.14 11.32
C ASN A 61 1.87 9.08 10.32
N PRO A 62 0.57 9.38 10.49
CA PRO A 62 -0.18 10.21 9.56
C PRO A 62 0.27 11.69 9.55
N ASP A 63 1.02 12.13 10.56
CA ASP A 63 1.58 13.48 10.64
C ASP A 63 3.00 13.57 10.07
N ASN A 64 3.62 12.43 9.72
CA ASN A 64 4.96 12.40 9.13
C ASN A 64 4.89 12.20 7.60
N LYS A 65 4.91 13.30 6.86
CA LYS A 65 4.87 13.29 5.39
C LYS A 65 5.94 12.41 4.75
N GLN A 66 7.16 12.42 5.30
CA GLN A 66 8.27 11.65 4.74
C GLN A 66 8.01 10.14 4.86
N GLU A 67 7.47 9.69 6.00
CA GLU A 67 7.09 8.28 6.18
C GLU A 67 5.96 7.88 5.23
N ILE A 68 4.94 8.72 5.08
CA ILE A 68 3.82 8.49 4.16
C ILE A 68 4.31 8.37 2.72
N ASP A 69 5.15 9.30 2.26
CA ASP A 69 5.68 9.31 0.90
C ASP A 69 6.57 8.08 0.65
N THR A 70 7.41 7.73 1.62
CA THR A 70 8.29 6.55 1.54
C THR A 70 7.48 5.27 1.45
N LEU A 71 6.46 5.12 2.30
CA LEU A 71 5.58 3.96 2.25
C LEU A 71 4.76 3.93 0.95
N SER A 72 4.23 5.07 0.51
CA SER A 72 3.46 5.16 -0.74
C SER A 72 4.31 4.75 -1.95
N ALA A 73 5.57 5.19 -2.02
CA ALA A 73 6.50 4.78 -3.07
C ALA A 73 6.79 3.28 -3.02
N SER A 74 7.00 2.71 -1.84
CA SER A 74 7.22 1.27 -1.65
C SER A 74 6.02 0.45 -2.15
N LEU A 75 4.79 0.83 -1.74
CA LEU A 75 3.57 0.14 -2.17
C LEU A 75 3.30 0.28 -3.68
N ARG A 76 3.65 1.42 -4.29
CA ARG A 76 3.56 1.60 -5.74
C ARG A 76 4.53 0.70 -6.50
N ASN A 77 5.76 0.57 -6.01
CA ASN A 77 6.75 -0.31 -6.62
C ASN A 77 6.30 -1.77 -6.56
N GLU A 78 5.74 -2.20 -5.43
CA GLU A 78 5.17 -3.54 -5.31
C GLU A 78 3.97 -3.73 -6.23
N LEU A 79 3.07 -2.73 -6.33
CA LEU A 79 1.94 -2.78 -7.26
C LEU A 79 2.40 -2.94 -8.72
N ASN A 80 3.41 -2.18 -9.13
CA ASN A 80 4.00 -2.30 -10.46
C ASN A 80 4.63 -3.69 -10.67
N ARG A 81 5.35 -4.21 -9.66
CA ARG A 81 5.91 -5.56 -9.72
C ARG A 81 4.83 -6.61 -9.93
N LEU A 82 3.72 -6.54 -9.19
CA LEU A 82 2.62 -7.50 -9.32
C LEU A 82 1.95 -7.42 -10.69
N ARG A 83 1.78 -6.22 -11.26
CA ARG A 83 1.23 -6.04 -12.63
C ARG A 83 2.11 -6.64 -13.73
N HIS A 84 3.42 -6.77 -13.50
CA HIS A 84 4.33 -7.44 -14.44
C HIS A 84 4.37 -8.97 -14.27
N LEU A 85 3.71 -9.51 -13.25
CA LEU A 85 3.56 -10.95 -13.03
C LEU A 85 2.25 -11.51 -13.63
N GLU A 86 1.32 -10.64 -14.00
CA GLU A 86 0.09 -10.94 -14.76
C GLU A 86 0.39 -11.07 -16.26
#